data_AF-A0A7H4PC59-F1
#
_entry.id   AF-A0A7H4PC59-F1
#
_cell.length_a   1.000
_cell.length_b   1.000
_cell.length_c   1.000
_cell.angle_alpha   90.00
_cell.angle_beta   90.00
_cell.angle_gamma   90.00
#
_symmetry.space_group_name_H-M   'P 1'
#
loop_
_entity.id
_entity.type
_entity.pdbx_description
1 polymer ?
#
loop_
_entity_poly.entity_id
_entity_poly.type
_entity_poly.pdbx_seq_one_letter_code
_entity_poly.pdbx_strand_id
1 'polypeptide(L)'
;MSSKVEQLRQQLKARILVLDGGMGTMIQSYRLSEQDFRGERFADWPCDLKGNNDLLVLSKPEVITAIHDAYFEAGADIIETNTFNSTTIAMADYQMESLSAEINFTAAKLARASADAWTARTPEKTTLRGRRSRPD
;
A
#
# COMPACT_ATOMS: atom_id res chain seq x y z
N MET A 1 8.12 25.29 10.19
CA MET A 1 7.79 24.31 9.13
C MET A 1 6.27 24.20 9.04
N SER A 2 5.68 24.29 7.85
CA SER A 2 4.24 24.08 7.66
C SER A 2 3.87 22.61 7.87
N SER A 3 2.75 22.35 8.54
CA SER A 3 2.29 20.97 8.83
C SER A 3 1.92 20.23 7.54
N LYS A 4 1.91 18.88 7.57
CA LYS A 4 1.48 18.07 6.41
C LYS A 4 0.04 18.37 5.98
N VAL A 5 -0.83 18.70 6.94
CA VAL A 5 -2.23 19.08 6.68
C VAL A 5 -2.31 20.42 5.97
N GLU A 6 -1.48 21.40 6.37
CA GLU A 6 -1.41 22.68 5.68
C GLU A 6 -0.87 22.54 4.25
N GLN A 7 0.18 21.73 4.05
CA GLN A 7 0.71 21.42 2.70
C GLN A 7 -0.38 20.81 1.82
N LEU A 8 -1.14 19.83 2.33
CA LEU A 8 -2.27 19.24 1.62
C LEU A 8 -3.34 20.29 1.28
N ARG A 9 -3.75 21.11 2.25
CA ARG A 9 -4.73 22.18 2.03
C ARG A 9 -4.26 23.22 1.02
N GLN A 10 -2.98 23.56 0.99
CA GLN A 10 -2.41 24.47 0.00
C GLN A 10 -2.48 23.88 -1.40
N GLN A 11 -2.11 22.61 -1.57
CA GLN A 11 -2.19 21.92 -2.86
C GLN A 11 -3.63 21.80 -3.36
N LEU A 12 -4.57 21.43 -2.49
CA LEU A 12 -6.00 21.36 -2.81
C LEU A 12 -6.60 22.71 -3.25
N LYS A 13 -6.04 23.84 -2.79
CA LYS A 13 -6.45 25.18 -3.25
C LYS A 13 -5.88 25.54 -4.62
N ALA A 14 -4.71 24.99 -4.97
CA ALA A 14 -4.00 25.34 -6.19
C ALA A 14 -4.43 24.50 -7.40
N ARG A 15 -4.81 23.23 -7.18
CA ARG A 15 -5.20 22.29 -8.24
C ARG A 15 -6.02 21.13 -7.70
N ILE A 16 -6.67 20.41 -8.61
CA ILE A 16 -7.28 19.11 -8.31
C ILE A 16 -6.15 18.11 -8.05
N LEU A 17 -6.29 17.33 -6.98
CA LEU A 17 -5.40 16.21 -6.66
C LEU A 17 -6.07 14.90 -7.06
N VAL A 18 -5.29 14.02 -7.69
CA VAL A 18 -5.76 12.71 -8.15
C VAL A 18 -5.37 11.65 -7.12
N LEU A 19 -6.36 10.91 -6.63
CA LEU A 19 -6.16 9.69 -5.84
C LEU A 19 -5.92 8.51 -6.79
N ASP A 20 -5.18 7.50 -6.33
CA ASP A 20 -4.99 6.26 -7.07
C ASP A 20 -6.29 5.47 -7.29
N GLY A 21 -6.17 4.43 -8.11
CA GLY A 21 -7.27 3.51 -8.40
C GLY A 21 -7.30 2.30 -7.47
N GLY A 22 -8.18 1.35 -7.77
CA GLY A 22 -8.34 0.13 -6.98
C GLY A 22 -7.10 -0.78 -6.98
N MET A 23 -6.51 -0.97 -5.81
CA MET A 23 -5.39 -1.92 -5.59
C MET A 23 -5.76 -3.36 -5.99
N GLY A 24 -6.94 -3.83 -5.57
CA GLY A 24 -7.41 -5.19 -5.87
C GLY A 24 -7.54 -5.49 -7.37
N THR A 25 -8.03 -4.53 -8.16
CA THR A 25 -8.16 -4.68 -9.61
C THR A 25 -6.80 -4.85 -10.28
N MET A 26 -5.80 -4.08 -9.83
CA MET A 26 -4.44 -4.21 -10.33
C MET A 26 -3.83 -5.56 -9.94
N ILE A 27 -3.99 -6.01 -8.69
CA ILE A 27 -3.51 -7.32 -8.22
C ILE A 27 -4.10 -8.47 -9.06
N GLN A 28 -5.39 -8.40 -9.41
CA GLN A 28 -6.02 -9.43 -10.26
C GLN A 28 -5.35 -9.59 -11.63
N SER A 29 -4.78 -8.51 -12.18
CA SER A 29 -4.08 -8.56 -13.47
C SER A 29 -2.80 -9.40 -13.44
N TYR A 30 -2.15 -9.55 -12.27
CA TYR A 30 -0.94 -10.35 -12.10
C TYR A 30 -1.23 -11.86 -12.03
N ARG A 31 -2.49 -12.28 -11.94
CA ARG A 31 -2.92 -13.70 -11.92
C ARG A 31 -2.15 -14.56 -10.91
N LEU A 32 -1.92 -14.00 -9.73
CA LEU A 32 -1.13 -14.63 -8.68
C LEU A 32 -1.73 -15.97 -8.24
N SER A 33 -0.84 -16.93 -8.00
CA SER A 33 -1.16 -18.27 -7.51
C SER A 33 -1.14 -18.33 -5.98
N GLU A 34 -1.67 -19.39 -5.38
CA GLU A 34 -1.58 -19.63 -3.92
C GLU A 34 -0.14 -19.55 -3.41
N GLN A 35 0.83 -20.08 -4.18
CA GLN A 35 2.24 -20.03 -3.83
C GLN A 35 2.79 -18.60 -3.76
N ASP A 36 2.26 -17.70 -4.59
CA ASP A 36 2.65 -16.29 -4.55
C ASP A 36 2.14 -15.59 -3.29
N PHE A 37 0.93 -15.92 -2.82
CA PHE A 37 0.41 -15.39 -1.56
C PHE A 37 1.18 -15.94 -0.36
N ARG A 38 1.53 -17.23 -0.38
CA ARG A 38 2.30 -17.88 0.70
C ARG A 38 3.73 -17.37 0.79
N GLY A 39 4.40 -17.20 -0.35
CA GLY A 39 5.84 -16.99 -0.39
C GLY A 39 6.60 -18.05 0.41
N GLU A 40 7.80 -17.72 0.88
CA GLU A 40 8.58 -18.64 1.72
C GLU A 40 8.07 -18.68 3.16
N ARG A 41 7.68 -17.52 3.70
CA ARG A 41 7.31 -17.37 5.11
C ARG A 41 6.05 -18.12 5.52
N PHE A 42 5.09 -18.28 4.60
CA PHE A 42 3.79 -18.89 4.88
C PHE A 42 3.56 -20.16 4.07
N ALA A 43 4.64 -20.83 3.61
CA ALA A 43 4.57 -22.05 2.81
C ALA A 43 3.68 -23.12 3.48
N ASP A 44 3.89 -23.37 4.77
CA ASP A 44 3.18 -24.38 5.56
C ASP A 44 1.96 -23.83 6.34
N TRP A 45 1.42 -22.67 5.96
CA TRP A 45 0.27 -22.08 6.66
C TRP A 45 -0.98 -22.98 6.57
N PRO A 46 -1.75 -23.16 7.65
CA PRO A 46 -2.78 -24.20 7.77
C PRO A 46 -4.02 -24.01 6.89
N CYS A 47 -4.21 -22.83 6.30
CA CYS A 47 -5.34 -22.52 5.41
C CYS A 47 -4.89 -21.82 4.14
N ASP A 48 -5.77 -21.74 3.14
CA ASP A 48 -5.53 -21.04 1.88
C ASP A 48 -5.41 -19.53 2.11
N LEU A 49 -4.43 -18.91 1.46
CA LEU A 49 -4.09 -17.49 1.62
C LEU A 49 -4.45 -16.64 0.39
N LYS A 50 -4.71 -17.27 -0.75
CA LYS A 50 -5.15 -16.58 -1.96
C LYS A 50 -6.45 -15.81 -1.70
N GLY A 51 -6.42 -14.54 -2.06
CA GLY A 51 -7.51 -13.59 -1.79
C GLY A 51 -7.19 -12.62 -0.65
N ASN A 52 -6.22 -12.95 0.22
CA ASN A 52 -5.68 -12.00 1.19
C ASN A 52 -4.68 -11.05 0.51
N ASN A 53 -5.18 -10.09 -0.26
CA ASN A 53 -4.36 -9.14 -1.01
C ASN A 53 -3.40 -8.34 -0.12
N ASP A 54 -3.83 -8.02 1.09
CA ASP A 54 -3.05 -7.29 2.09
C ASP A 54 -1.78 -8.05 2.48
N LEU A 55 -1.80 -9.40 2.50
CA LEU A 55 -0.63 -10.24 2.77
C LEU A 55 0.52 -10.03 1.77
N LEU A 56 0.21 -9.62 0.54
CA LEU A 56 1.21 -9.45 -0.52
C LEU A 56 2.24 -8.38 -0.18
N VAL A 57 2.00 -7.50 0.79
CA VAL A 57 3.05 -6.57 1.28
C VAL A 57 4.20 -7.29 1.97
N LEU A 58 3.98 -8.53 2.44
CA LEU A 58 4.99 -9.38 3.06
C LEU A 58 5.53 -10.43 2.08
N SER A 59 4.66 -11.08 1.31
CA SER A 59 5.06 -12.19 0.42
C SER A 59 5.50 -11.77 -0.98
N LYS A 60 4.99 -10.66 -1.50
CA LYS A 60 5.28 -10.11 -2.84
C LYS A 60 5.38 -8.58 -2.84
N PRO A 61 6.25 -7.97 -1.99
CA PRO A 61 6.36 -6.52 -1.87
C PRO A 61 6.68 -5.81 -3.20
N GLU A 62 7.35 -6.50 -4.11
CA GLU A 62 7.67 -6.03 -5.46
C GLU A 62 6.42 -5.78 -6.31
N VAL A 63 5.39 -6.62 -6.19
CA VAL A 63 4.13 -6.45 -6.93
C VAL A 63 3.38 -5.22 -6.41
N ILE A 64 3.31 -5.06 -5.09
CA ILE A 64 2.64 -3.91 -4.47
C ILE A 64 3.37 -2.61 -4.81
N THR A 65 4.71 -2.62 -4.78
CA THR A 65 5.52 -1.47 -5.19
C THR A 65 5.30 -1.11 -6.65
N ALA A 66 5.30 -2.10 -7.55
CA ALA A 66 5.04 -1.89 -8.97
C ALA A 66 3.65 -1.28 -9.23
N ILE A 67 2.63 -1.68 -8.46
CA ILE A 67 1.28 -1.09 -8.56
C ILE A 67 1.27 0.37 -8.10
N HIS A 68 1.90 0.70 -6.97
CA HIS A 68 2.05 2.10 -6.55
C HIS A 68 2.78 2.94 -7.60
N ASP A 69 3.86 2.40 -8.16
CA ASP A 69 4.64 3.10 -9.19
C ASP A 69 3.83 3.32 -10.45
N ALA A 70 3.03 2.33 -10.89
CA ALA A 70 2.13 2.48 -12.03
C ALA A 70 1.08 3.58 -11.82
N TYR A 71 0.57 3.75 -10.60
CA TYR A 71 -0.37 4.84 -10.30
C TYR A 71 0.31 6.21 -10.31
N PHE A 72 1.52 6.32 -9.78
CA PHE A 72 2.29 7.56 -9.89
C PHE A 72 2.63 7.90 -11.34
N GLU A 73 3.02 6.91 -12.13
CA GLU A 73 3.30 7.06 -13.56
C GLU A 73 2.06 7.52 -14.33
N ALA A 74 0.88 6.98 -13.98
CA ALA A 74 -0.41 7.42 -14.52
C ALA A 74 -0.84 8.82 -14.04
N GLY A 75 -0.11 9.41 -13.08
CA GLY A 75 -0.28 10.79 -12.65
C GLY A 75 -1.00 10.97 -11.32
N ALA A 76 -1.19 9.92 -10.53
CA ALA A 76 -1.72 10.04 -9.16
C ALA A 76 -0.85 10.99 -8.32
N ASP A 77 -1.50 11.77 -7.45
CA ASP A 77 -0.85 12.68 -6.50
C ASP A 77 -0.86 12.11 -5.07
N ILE A 78 -1.80 11.21 -4.81
CA ILE A 78 -2.03 10.54 -3.54
C ILE A 78 -2.22 9.05 -3.86
N ILE A 79 -1.59 8.20 -3.05
CA ILE A 79 -1.79 6.75 -3.09
C ILE A 79 -2.30 6.26 -1.74
N GLU A 80 -3.03 5.16 -1.77
CA GLU A 80 -3.47 4.43 -0.58
C GLU A 80 -2.46 3.35 -0.20
N THR A 81 -2.47 2.91 1.06
CA THR A 81 -1.72 1.72 1.48
C THR A 81 -2.52 0.46 1.14
N ASN A 82 -1.84 -0.65 0.84
CA ASN A 82 -2.50 -1.95 0.66
C ASN A 82 -2.90 -2.57 2.02
N THR A 83 -3.93 -1.99 2.66
CA THR A 83 -4.32 -2.31 4.04
C THR A 83 -5.85 -2.35 4.24
N PHE A 84 -6.61 -2.65 3.20
CA PHE A 84 -8.08 -2.59 3.27
C PHE A 84 -8.67 -3.61 4.26
N ASN A 85 -8.12 -4.82 4.30
CA ASN A 85 -8.53 -5.92 5.17
C ASN A 85 -7.54 -6.15 6.33
N SER A 86 -6.58 -5.27 6.55
CA SER A 86 -5.52 -5.43 7.56
C SER A 86 -5.99 -5.13 8.99
N THR A 87 -7.14 -5.67 9.38
CA THR A 87 -7.65 -5.61 10.76
C THR A 87 -7.58 -7.00 11.38
N THR A 88 -7.54 -7.09 12.71
CA THR A 88 -7.56 -8.39 13.41
C THR A 88 -8.79 -9.22 13.05
N ILE A 89 -9.94 -8.58 12.82
CA ILE A 89 -11.19 -9.26 12.47
C ILE A 89 -11.11 -9.88 11.09
N ALA A 90 -10.75 -9.12 10.06
CA ALA A 90 -10.66 -9.63 8.69
C ALA A 90 -9.49 -10.60 8.50
N MET A 91 -8.40 -10.46 9.26
CA MET A 91 -7.28 -11.39 9.23
C MET A 91 -7.59 -12.73 9.92
N ALA A 92 -8.64 -12.82 10.73
CA ALA A 92 -9.05 -14.06 11.38
C ALA A 92 -9.55 -15.11 10.38
N ASP A 93 -10.12 -14.68 9.24
CA ASP A 93 -10.50 -15.58 8.14
C ASP A 93 -9.30 -16.36 7.58
N TYR A 94 -8.09 -15.83 7.77
CA TYR A 94 -6.81 -16.43 7.35
C TYR A 94 -5.94 -16.90 8.54
N GLN A 95 -6.46 -16.87 9.78
CA GLN A 95 -5.72 -17.18 11.01
C GLN A 95 -4.47 -16.30 11.23
N MET A 96 -4.50 -15.05 10.74
CA MET A 96 -3.37 -14.11 10.68
C MET A 96 -3.54 -12.88 11.57
N GLU A 97 -4.39 -12.93 12.60
CA GLU A 97 -4.74 -11.78 13.45
C GLU A 97 -3.51 -11.09 14.05
N SER A 98 -2.53 -11.90 14.47
CA SER A 98 -1.26 -11.42 15.05
C SER A 98 -0.38 -10.65 14.06
N LEU A 99 -0.60 -10.82 12.75
CA LEU A 99 0.16 -10.15 11.69
C LEU A 99 -0.45 -8.83 11.24
N SER A 100 -1.67 -8.50 11.67
CA SER A 100 -2.38 -7.27 11.24
C SER A 100 -1.51 -6.00 11.42
N ALA A 101 -0.85 -5.85 12.56
CA ALA A 101 0.00 -4.68 12.82
C ALA A 101 1.24 -4.65 11.90
N GLU A 102 1.86 -5.80 11.67
CA GLU A 102 3.04 -5.94 10.80
C GLU A 102 2.70 -5.63 9.34
N ILE A 103 1.56 -6.14 8.86
CA ILE A 103 1.06 -5.90 7.50
C ILE A 103 0.82 -4.40 7.30
N ASN A 104 0.10 -3.74 8.22
CA ASN A 104 -0.13 -2.29 8.14
C ASN A 104 1.17 -1.48 8.10
N PHE A 105 2.11 -1.83 8.99
CA PHE A 105 3.38 -1.12 9.06
C PHE A 105 4.21 -1.28 7.79
N THR A 106 4.29 -2.51 7.27
CA THR A 106 5.03 -2.81 6.05
C THR A 106 4.39 -2.15 4.84
N ALA A 107 3.06 -2.21 4.71
CA ALA A 107 2.31 -1.53 3.65
C ALA A 107 2.58 -0.01 3.64
N ALA A 108 2.54 0.62 4.82
CA ALA A 108 2.84 2.04 4.96
C ALA A 108 4.28 2.37 4.57
N LYS A 109 5.24 1.51 4.89
CA LYS A 109 6.64 1.67 4.45
C LYS A 109 6.79 1.58 2.93
N LEU A 110 6.14 0.62 2.29
CA LEU A 110 6.22 0.43 0.83
C LEU A 110 5.62 1.64 0.09
N ALA A 111 4.39 2.02 0.43
CA ALA A 111 3.74 3.20 -0.14
C ALA A 111 4.58 4.46 0.09
N ARG A 112 5.17 4.60 1.28
CA ARG A 112 6.04 5.74 1.61
C ARG A 112 7.30 5.76 0.74
N ALA A 113 7.96 4.62 0.58
CA ALA A 113 9.19 4.50 -0.20
C ALA A 113 8.94 4.83 -1.69
N SER A 114 7.85 4.30 -2.27
CA SER A 114 7.44 4.64 -3.63
C SER A 114 7.15 6.15 -3.76
N ALA A 115 6.38 6.73 -2.84
CA ALA A 115 6.11 8.18 -2.84
C ALA A 115 7.38 9.04 -2.70
N ASP A 116 8.35 8.61 -1.88
CA ASP A 116 9.67 9.26 -1.75
C ASP A 116 10.44 9.22 -3.08
N ALA A 117 10.52 8.05 -3.71
CA ALA A 117 11.20 7.86 -4.98
C ALA A 117 10.57 8.72 -6.10
N TRP A 118 9.24 8.75 -6.19
CA TRP A 118 8.54 9.56 -7.19
C TRP A 118 8.66 11.06 -6.93
N THR A 119 8.60 11.50 -5.66
CA THR A 119 8.86 12.91 -5.33
C THR A 119 10.26 13.35 -5.80
N ALA A 120 11.27 12.49 -5.67
CA ALA A 120 12.62 12.78 -6.14
C ALA A 120 12.74 12.77 -7.67
N ARG A 121 11.94 11.95 -8.36
CA ARG A 121 11.92 11.84 -9.84
C ARG A 121 11.15 12.97 -10.51
N THR A 122 10.13 13.53 -9.86
CA THR A 122 9.31 14.63 -10.39
C THR A 122 9.29 15.81 -9.42
N PRO A 123 10.38 16.60 -9.30
CA PRO A 123 10.49 17.67 -8.32
C PRO A 123 9.41 18.75 -8.47
N GLU A 124 8.94 19.00 -9.69
CA GLU A 124 7.85 19.92 -9.99
C GLU A 124 6.47 19.44 -9.48
N LYS A 125 6.31 18.15 -9.17
CA LYS A 125 5.05 17.55 -8.72
C LYS A 125 5.14 17.18 -7.23
N THR A 126 4.60 18.03 -6.36
CA THR A 126 4.55 17.75 -4.91
C THR A 126 3.59 16.59 -4.61
N THR A 127 4.14 15.41 -4.30
CA THR A 127 3.36 14.23 -3.91
C THR A 127 3.01 14.29 -2.42
N LEU A 128 1.72 14.10 -2.09
CA LEU A 128 1.20 14.20 -0.72
C LEU A 128 1.01 12.79 -0.11
N ARG A 129 1.33 12.66 1.18
CA ARG A 129 1.56 11.35 1.82
C ARG A 129 0.46 11.01 2.81
N GLY A 130 -0.09 9.80 2.71
CA GLY A 130 -0.99 9.17 3.68
C GLY A 130 -0.33 8.94 5.05
N ARG A 131 -1.15 8.84 6.10
CA ARG A 131 -0.80 8.94 7.53
C ARG A 131 0.31 7.98 8.00
N ARG A 132 1.18 8.49 8.89
CA ARG A 132 1.89 7.68 9.89
C ARG A 132 0.90 7.21 10.96
N SER A 133 0.80 5.91 11.20
CA SER A 133 0.41 5.39 12.51
C SER A 133 1.39 5.95 13.54
N ARG A 134 0.87 6.59 14.59
CA ARG A 134 1.70 7.00 15.74
C ARG A 134 2.23 5.74 16.40
N PRO A 135 3.54 5.63 16.69
CA PRO A 135 3.97 4.79 17.79
C PRO A 135 3.64 5.51 19.10
N ASP A 136 2.97 4.81 20.01
CA ASP A 136 3.04 5.10 21.44
C ASP A 136 4.44 4.73 21.96
#